data_AF-A0A7C9M556-F1
#
_entry.id   AF-A0A7C9M556-F1
#
_cell.length_a   1.000
_cell.length_b   1.000
_cell.length_c   1.000
_cell.angle_alpha   90.00
_cell.angle_beta   90.00
_cell.angle_gamma   90.00
#
_symmetry.space_group_name_H-M   'P 1'
#
loop_
_entity.id
_entity.type
_entity.pdbx_description
1 polymer ?
#
loop_
_entity_poly.entity_id
_entity_poly.type
_entity_poly.pdbx_seq_one_letter_code
_entity_poly.pdbx_strand_id
1 'polypeptide(L)'
;MFPGAAPFLARFLPQASAAHAGLNHSFCDLHAFLKYLHEQSWYGYLSAALGDHSAYVLLFEGRAVTAAAGSATGEQALGELLSLYEQGASLNAYPLDAPLAHVLSGIGSRAWKFNLTEDFTGLHARPTGAIFYVRGEIVATMPATLPYEGAFPAPLRPQTLILPRSLAGWAHHQYALTLRGKDALNAITGVHQAFRTRHGAPGLAFLRALGEDLSPAEYAMRSDEALHDLELMVQEFLQSGLVREK
;
A
#
# COMPACT_ATOMS: atom_id res chain seq x y z
N MET A 1 -9.99 26.20 9.05
CA MET A 1 -9.79 25.03 8.17
C MET A 1 -11.19 24.48 7.85
N PHE A 2 -11.63 24.48 6.58
CA PHE A 2 -12.96 23.97 6.23
C PHE A 2 -12.93 22.44 6.31
N PRO A 3 -13.73 21.79 7.20
CA PRO A 3 -13.73 20.34 7.36
C PRO A 3 -14.15 19.57 6.09
N GLY A 4 -14.72 20.25 5.09
CA GLY A 4 -15.03 19.70 3.76
C GLY A 4 -13.89 19.72 2.73
N ALA A 5 -12.75 20.37 3.02
CA ALA A 5 -11.63 20.51 2.08
C ALA A 5 -10.53 19.44 2.25
N ALA A 6 -10.54 18.70 3.36
CA ALA A 6 -9.59 17.61 3.57
C ALA A 6 -9.92 16.40 2.68
N PRO A 7 -8.90 15.67 2.18
CA PRO A 7 -9.08 14.40 1.48
C PRO A 7 -9.92 13.42 2.31
N PHE A 8 -10.66 12.53 1.65
CA PHE A 8 -11.72 11.76 2.31
C PHE A 8 -11.23 10.97 3.53
N LEU A 9 -10.11 10.25 3.41
CA LEU A 9 -9.48 9.53 4.54
C LEU A 9 -9.14 10.46 5.70
N ALA A 10 -8.56 11.63 5.41
CA ALA A 10 -8.06 12.56 6.43
C ALA A 10 -9.15 13.10 7.36
N ARG A 11 -10.42 13.04 6.94
CA ARG A 11 -11.57 13.43 7.77
C ARG A 11 -11.80 12.48 8.94
N PHE A 12 -11.26 11.25 8.86
CA PHE A 12 -11.45 10.18 9.84
C PHE A 12 -10.19 9.83 10.63
N LEU A 13 -9.06 10.47 10.32
CA LEU A 13 -7.81 10.22 11.01
C LEU A 13 -7.81 10.95 12.36
N PRO A 14 -7.39 10.29 13.46
CA PRO A 14 -7.25 10.96 14.73
C PRO A 14 -6.12 11.98 14.69
N GLN A 15 -6.25 13.02 15.51
CA GLN A 15 -5.12 13.91 15.82
C GLN A 15 -4.14 13.15 16.71
N ALA A 16 -3.04 12.71 16.12
CA ALA A 16 -1.97 12.00 16.81
C ALA A 16 -0.65 12.77 16.66
N SER A 17 0.29 12.51 17.56
CA SER A 17 1.67 12.96 17.37
C SER A 17 2.38 12.02 16.41
N ALA A 18 3.16 12.59 15.48
CA ALA A 18 3.94 11.77 14.56
C ALA A 18 5.03 11.00 15.31
N ALA A 19 5.12 9.69 15.09
CA ALA A 19 6.23 8.87 15.57
C ALA A 19 7.52 9.18 14.78
N HIS A 20 7.36 9.48 13.49
CA HIS A 20 8.43 9.95 12.62
C HIS A 20 7.95 11.22 11.92
N ALA A 21 8.67 12.33 12.09
CA ALA A 21 8.28 13.62 11.54
C ALA A 21 9.39 14.24 10.69
N GLY A 22 9.02 15.03 9.70
CA GLY A 22 9.94 15.80 8.88
C GLY A 22 10.83 14.96 7.97
N LEU A 23 10.43 13.73 7.64
CA LEU A 23 11.19 12.88 6.72
C LEU A 23 11.22 13.54 5.35
N ASN A 24 12.39 13.68 4.75
CA ASN A 24 12.57 14.34 3.45
C ASN A 24 13.54 13.54 2.58
N HIS A 25 13.30 13.55 1.26
CA HIS A 25 14.10 12.84 0.26
C HIS A 25 15.60 13.14 0.34
N SER A 26 16.01 14.30 0.86
CA SER A 26 17.43 14.68 0.98
C SER A 26 18.23 13.83 1.97
N PHE A 27 17.58 13.16 2.93
CA PHE A 27 18.28 12.35 3.95
C PHE A 27 17.54 11.07 4.37
N CYS A 28 16.32 10.86 3.86
CA CYS A 28 15.55 9.66 4.11
C CYS A 28 15.25 8.97 2.78
N ASP A 29 15.83 7.78 2.59
CA ASP A 29 15.39 6.89 1.52
C ASP A 29 14.00 6.35 1.88
N LEU A 30 13.00 6.75 1.11
CA LEU A 30 11.62 6.34 1.32
C LEU A 30 11.46 4.82 1.23
N HIS A 31 12.20 4.16 0.35
CA HIS A 31 12.11 2.71 0.18
C HIS A 31 12.60 1.99 1.44
N ALA A 32 13.75 2.42 1.97
CA ALA A 32 14.29 1.89 3.22
C ALA A 32 13.35 2.13 4.40
N PHE A 33 12.69 3.30 4.44
CA PHE A 33 11.73 3.62 5.50
C PHE A 33 10.45 2.77 5.40
N LEU A 34 9.86 2.62 4.21
CA LEU A 34 8.69 1.77 4.02
C LEU A 34 8.98 0.30 4.36
N LYS A 35 10.17 -0.19 3.98
CA LYS A 35 10.64 -1.53 4.37
C LYS A 35 10.73 -1.68 5.89
N TYR A 36 11.34 -0.71 6.58
CA TYR A 36 11.41 -0.69 8.04
C TYR A 36 10.01 -0.77 8.69
N LEU A 37 9.02 -0.04 8.16
CA LEU A 37 7.64 -0.12 8.66
C LEU A 37 6.99 -1.47 8.37
N HIS A 38 7.27 -2.07 7.22
CA HIS A 38 6.78 -3.40 6.87
C HIS A 38 7.36 -4.49 7.79
N GLU A 39 8.66 -4.48 8.05
CA GLU A 39 9.32 -5.45 8.94
C GLU A 39 8.80 -5.38 10.39
N GLN A 40 8.26 -4.22 10.80
CA GLN A 40 7.66 -4.03 12.12
C GLN A 40 6.16 -4.31 12.16
N SER A 41 5.55 -4.75 11.06
CA SER A 41 4.10 -4.87 10.92
C SER A 41 3.37 -3.60 11.38
N TRP A 42 3.89 -2.43 11.00
CA TRP A 42 3.47 -1.15 11.57
C TRP A 42 2.04 -0.77 11.19
N TYR A 43 1.29 -0.20 12.14
CA TYR A 43 -0.06 0.31 11.92
C TYR A 43 -0.08 1.83 12.08
N GLY A 44 -0.67 2.52 11.11
CA GLY A 44 -0.72 3.97 11.17
C GLY A 44 -1.06 4.61 9.84
N TYR A 45 -0.73 5.89 9.70
CA TYR A 45 -0.85 6.58 8.42
C TYR A 45 0.36 7.46 8.15
N LEU A 46 0.66 7.62 6.86
CA LEU A 46 1.60 8.57 6.33
C LEU A 46 0.85 9.82 5.86
N SER A 47 1.45 10.98 6.04
CA SER A 47 0.98 12.23 5.44
C SER A 47 2.13 12.97 4.78
N ALA A 48 1.92 13.48 3.59
CA ALA A 48 2.81 14.43 2.93
C ALA A 48 2.02 15.68 2.53
N ALA A 49 2.60 16.86 2.69
CA ALA A 49 1.98 18.12 2.28
C ALA A 49 3.02 19.07 1.67
N LEU A 50 2.64 19.72 0.57
CA LEU A 50 3.43 20.74 -0.12
C LEU A 50 2.50 21.82 -0.67
N GLY A 51 2.60 23.03 -0.10
CA GLY A 51 1.66 24.11 -0.41
C GLY A 51 0.22 23.71 -0.05
N ASP A 52 -0.68 23.78 -1.04
CA ASP A 52 -2.09 23.41 -0.90
C ASP A 52 -2.38 21.93 -1.17
N HIS A 53 -1.38 21.15 -1.58
CA HIS A 53 -1.54 19.73 -1.85
C HIS A 53 -1.19 18.91 -0.61
N SER A 54 -2.03 17.93 -0.30
CA SER A 54 -1.83 17.00 0.80
C SER A 54 -2.33 15.61 0.42
N ALA A 55 -1.55 14.59 0.76
CA ALA A 55 -1.89 13.20 0.55
C ALA A 55 -1.73 12.41 1.86
N TYR A 56 -2.62 11.44 2.05
CA TYR A 56 -2.66 10.59 3.23
C TYR A 56 -2.75 9.13 2.81
N VAL A 57 -1.92 8.27 3.39
CA VAL A 57 -1.87 6.83 3.10
C VAL A 57 -1.95 6.06 4.40
N LEU A 58 -2.96 5.20 4.55
CA LEU A 58 -3.10 4.28 5.66
C LEU A 58 -2.20 3.06 5.44
N LEU A 59 -1.42 2.71 6.47
CA LEU A 59 -0.62 1.50 6.54
C LEU A 59 -1.27 0.49 7.51
N PHE A 60 -1.43 -0.73 7.01
CA PHE A 60 -1.87 -1.88 7.79
C PHE A 60 -0.80 -2.97 7.66
N GLU A 61 -0.20 -3.38 8.78
CA GLU A 61 0.95 -4.31 8.79
C GLU A 61 2.10 -3.84 7.88
N GLY A 62 2.30 -2.51 7.88
CA GLY A 62 3.29 -1.78 7.10
C GLY A 62 3.02 -1.75 5.59
N ARG A 63 1.86 -2.22 5.13
CA ARG A 63 1.44 -2.15 3.73
C ARG A 63 0.44 -1.03 3.50
N ALA A 64 0.57 -0.31 2.39
CA ALA A 64 -0.39 0.72 2.00
C ALA A 64 -1.71 0.08 1.58
N VAL A 65 -2.82 0.40 2.26
CA VAL A 65 -4.12 -0.24 2.02
C VAL A 65 -5.22 0.75 1.64
N THR A 66 -5.04 2.01 2.00
CA THR A 66 -5.99 3.08 1.67
C THR A 66 -5.21 4.36 1.46
N ALA A 67 -5.58 5.16 0.48
CA ALA A 67 -5.00 6.48 0.29
C ALA A 67 -6.05 7.48 -0.17
N ALA A 68 -5.86 8.75 0.20
CA ALA A 68 -6.67 9.87 -0.28
C ALA A 68 -5.81 11.13 -0.43
N ALA A 69 -5.99 11.84 -1.54
CA ALA A 69 -5.32 13.08 -1.86
C ALA A 69 -6.25 13.91 -2.76
N GLY A 70 -6.56 15.16 -2.36
CA GLY A 70 -7.61 15.95 -3.00
C GLY A 70 -8.92 15.17 -3.20
N SER A 71 -9.31 14.96 -4.47
CA SER A 71 -10.45 14.12 -4.88
C SER A 71 -10.08 12.68 -5.26
N ALA A 72 -8.79 12.34 -5.32
CA ALA A 72 -8.30 11.01 -5.65
C ALA A 72 -8.34 10.08 -4.43
N THR A 73 -8.55 8.79 -4.69
CA THR A 73 -8.51 7.72 -3.69
C THR A 73 -7.77 6.50 -4.24
N GLY A 74 -7.27 5.64 -3.35
CA GLY A 74 -6.58 4.40 -3.74
C GLY A 74 -5.24 4.68 -4.41
N GLU A 75 -4.89 3.90 -5.43
CA GLU A 75 -3.57 3.91 -6.06
C GLU A 75 -3.16 5.30 -6.57
N GLN A 76 -4.10 6.04 -7.18
CA GLN A 76 -3.83 7.40 -7.66
C GLN A 76 -3.38 8.33 -6.51
N ALA A 77 -4.04 8.26 -5.37
CA ALA A 77 -3.69 9.07 -4.20
C ALA A 77 -2.37 8.63 -3.54
N LEU A 78 -2.05 7.33 -3.59
CA LEU A 78 -0.73 6.82 -3.20
C LEU A 78 0.36 7.42 -4.09
N GLY A 79 0.11 7.49 -5.40
CA GLY A 79 1.00 8.16 -6.36
C GLY A 79 1.23 9.63 -6.06
N GLU A 80 0.16 10.34 -5.68
CA GLU A 80 0.26 11.75 -5.30
C GLU A 80 1.14 11.94 -4.06
N LEU A 81 1.04 11.08 -3.04
CA LEU A 81 1.91 11.14 -1.86
C LEU A 81 3.39 11.02 -2.23
N LEU A 82 3.71 10.07 -3.10
CA LEU A 82 5.08 9.80 -3.54
C LEU A 82 5.63 10.97 -4.37
N SER A 83 4.83 11.49 -5.30
CA SER A 83 5.21 12.66 -6.09
C SER A 83 5.44 13.89 -5.22
N LEU A 84 4.63 14.10 -4.19
CA LEU A 84 4.84 15.19 -3.21
C LEU A 84 6.18 15.01 -2.48
N TYR A 85 6.49 13.80 -2.03
CA TYR A 85 7.76 13.50 -1.36
C TYR A 85 8.98 13.78 -2.26
N GLU A 86 8.93 13.35 -3.53
CA GLU A 86 9.97 13.62 -4.53
C GLU A 86 10.16 15.12 -4.80
N GLN A 87 9.07 15.90 -4.73
CA GLN A 87 9.10 17.35 -4.85
C GLN A 87 9.60 18.07 -3.58
N GLY A 88 9.99 17.32 -2.53
CA GLY A 88 10.54 17.86 -1.29
C GLY A 88 9.52 18.09 -0.18
N ALA A 89 8.31 17.55 -0.29
CA ALA A 89 7.36 17.53 0.83
C ALA A 89 7.95 16.76 2.02
N SER A 90 7.69 17.27 3.22
CA SER A 90 7.99 16.52 4.44
C SER A 90 6.94 15.43 4.64
N LEU A 91 7.41 14.19 4.76
CA LEU A 91 6.60 13.03 5.12
C LEU A 91 6.59 12.85 6.64
N ASN A 92 5.40 12.60 7.19
CA ASN A 92 5.20 12.30 8.60
C ASN A 92 4.47 10.96 8.72
N ALA A 93 4.85 10.14 9.70
CA ALA A 93 4.22 8.87 10.02
C ALA A 93 3.61 8.93 11.42
N TYR A 94 2.30 8.65 11.50
CA TYR A 94 1.49 8.73 12.70
C TYR A 94 1.00 7.32 13.09
N PRO A 95 1.33 6.85 14.31
CA PRO A 95 0.91 5.52 14.73
C PRO A 95 -0.60 5.47 14.96
N LEU A 96 -1.19 4.31 14.69
CA LEU A 96 -2.58 3.99 15.01
C LEU A 96 -2.66 2.62 15.68
N ASP A 97 -3.65 2.45 16.54
CA ASP A 97 -3.97 1.13 17.07
C ASP A 97 -4.48 0.22 15.95
N ALA A 98 -4.07 -1.05 15.98
CA ALA A 98 -4.41 -2.03 14.95
C ALA A 98 -5.93 -2.14 14.64
N PRO A 99 -6.84 -2.15 15.65
CA PRO A 99 -8.28 -2.18 15.37
C PRO A 99 -8.76 -0.95 14.61
N LEU A 100 -8.20 0.23 14.91
CA LEU A 100 -8.56 1.47 14.24
C LEU A 100 -8.03 1.51 12.80
N ALA A 101 -6.80 1.07 12.59
CA ALA A 101 -6.23 0.91 11.25
C ALA A 101 -7.05 -0.09 10.41
N HIS A 102 -7.52 -1.19 11.01
CA HIS A 102 -8.40 -2.13 10.31
C HIS A 102 -9.71 -1.48 9.88
N VAL A 103 -10.39 -0.79 10.79
CA VAL A 103 -11.66 -0.09 10.49
C VAL A 103 -11.48 0.94 9.37
N LEU A 104 -10.39 1.72 9.41
CA LEU A 104 -10.09 2.75 8.43
C LEU A 104 -9.74 2.18 7.04
N SER A 105 -9.29 0.92 6.95
CA SER A 105 -8.94 0.29 5.66
C SER A 105 -10.10 0.14 4.67
N GLY A 106 -11.35 0.21 5.15
CA GLY A 106 -12.54 0.20 4.30
C GLY A 106 -12.86 1.54 3.63
N ILE A 107 -12.23 2.62 4.09
CA ILE A 107 -12.48 3.98 3.62
C ILE A 107 -11.86 4.15 2.23
N GLY A 108 -12.61 4.61 1.24
CA GLY A 108 -12.16 4.61 -0.17
C GLY A 108 -12.84 3.53 -1.02
N SER A 109 -13.52 2.57 -0.39
CA SER A 109 -14.53 1.76 -1.04
C SER A 109 -15.83 2.55 -1.25
N ARG A 110 -16.69 2.11 -2.18
CA ARG A 110 -18.02 2.70 -2.37
C ARG A 110 -18.82 2.61 -1.07
N ALA A 111 -19.50 3.70 -0.68
CA ALA A 111 -20.37 3.70 0.49
C ALA A 111 -21.54 2.73 0.33
N TRP A 112 -21.84 1.94 1.36
CA TRP A 112 -22.95 1.00 1.40
C TRP A 112 -24.08 1.53 2.27
N LYS A 113 -25.30 1.01 2.06
CA LYS A 113 -26.39 1.22 3.02
C LYS A 113 -25.98 0.57 4.34
N PHE A 114 -26.07 1.33 5.42
CA PHE A 114 -25.72 0.82 6.74
C PHE A 114 -26.70 -0.25 7.18
N ASN A 115 -26.18 -1.42 7.53
CA ASN A 115 -26.90 -2.49 8.19
C ASN A 115 -26.01 -3.02 9.30
N LEU A 116 -26.30 -2.65 10.54
CA LEU A 116 -25.51 -3.06 11.70
C LEU A 116 -25.80 -4.53 12.00
N THR A 117 -24.83 -5.39 11.72
CA THR A 117 -24.82 -6.79 12.16
C THR A 117 -23.91 -6.93 13.38
N GLU A 118 -24.08 -8.01 14.14
CA GLU A 118 -23.22 -8.31 15.30
C GLU A 118 -21.75 -8.47 14.91
N ASP A 119 -21.45 -8.83 13.66
CA ASP A 119 -20.07 -8.98 13.16
C ASP A 119 -19.53 -7.75 12.41
N PHE A 120 -20.29 -6.65 12.36
CA PHE A 120 -19.91 -5.49 11.55
C PHE A 120 -18.58 -4.87 12.02
N THR A 121 -17.61 -4.81 11.12
CA THR A 121 -16.34 -4.10 11.34
C THR A 121 -16.19 -3.07 10.24
N GLY A 122 -16.01 -1.80 10.61
CA GLY A 122 -15.99 -0.72 9.65
C GLY A 122 -16.47 0.60 10.22
N LEU A 123 -16.60 1.58 9.34
CA LEU A 123 -16.98 2.95 9.70
C LEU A 123 -18.41 3.25 9.24
N HIS A 124 -19.22 3.81 10.13
CA HIS A 124 -20.51 4.41 9.77
C HIS A 124 -20.40 5.93 9.82
N ALA A 125 -20.42 6.53 8.64
CA ALA A 125 -20.49 7.98 8.44
C ALA A 125 -21.94 8.44 8.56
N ARG A 126 -22.19 9.45 9.40
CA ARG A 126 -23.49 10.12 9.58
C ARG A 126 -23.31 11.63 9.46
N PRO A 127 -24.39 12.40 9.23
CA PRO A 127 -24.31 13.87 9.16
C PRO A 127 -23.74 14.52 10.44
N THR A 128 -23.89 13.87 11.60
CA THR A 128 -23.44 14.35 12.91
C THR A 128 -22.09 13.81 13.35
N GLY A 129 -21.48 12.88 12.60
CA GLY A 129 -20.20 12.28 12.94
C GLY A 129 -19.98 10.90 12.36
N ALA A 130 -18.87 10.27 12.74
CA ALA A 130 -18.55 8.92 12.37
C ALA A 130 -18.50 8.01 13.61
N ILE A 131 -19.00 6.80 13.47
CA ILE A 131 -18.88 5.73 14.47
C ILE A 131 -18.02 4.62 13.90
N PHE A 132 -17.07 4.15 14.70
CA PHE A 132 -16.13 3.10 14.33
C PHE A 132 -16.55 1.83 15.06
N TYR A 133 -16.74 0.76 14.30
CA TYR A 133 -17.20 -0.53 14.82
C TYR A 133 -16.15 -1.61 14.61
N VAL A 134 -15.96 -2.46 15.62
CA VAL A 134 -15.21 -3.71 15.52
C VAL A 134 -16.11 -4.82 16.06
N ARG A 135 -16.49 -5.77 15.21
CA ARG A 135 -17.42 -6.87 15.56
C ARG A 135 -18.67 -6.36 16.30
N GLY A 136 -19.34 -5.36 15.72
CA GLY A 136 -20.57 -4.78 16.26
C GLY A 136 -20.38 -3.84 17.45
N GLU A 137 -19.20 -3.81 18.08
CA GLU A 137 -18.90 -2.94 19.22
C GLU A 137 -18.36 -1.59 18.78
N ILE A 138 -18.78 -0.53 19.46
CA ILE A 138 -18.29 0.83 19.19
C ILE A 138 -16.92 1.00 19.84
N VAL A 139 -15.89 1.18 19.02
CA VAL A 139 -14.51 1.40 19.50
C VAL A 139 -14.15 2.89 19.55
N ALA A 140 -14.78 3.71 18.72
CA ALA A 140 -14.57 5.15 18.71
C ALA A 140 -15.78 5.88 18.12
N THR A 141 -15.94 7.15 18.53
CA THR A 141 -16.86 8.09 17.89
C THR A 141 -16.11 9.37 17.62
N MET A 142 -16.38 9.98 16.47
CA MET A 142 -15.71 11.20 16.06
C MET A 142 -16.73 12.21 15.55
N PRO A 143 -16.74 13.44 16.07
CA PRO A 143 -17.53 14.51 15.49
C PRO A 143 -16.94 14.87 14.12
N ALA A 144 -17.70 14.65 13.07
CA ALA A 144 -17.32 14.95 11.69
C ALA A 144 -18.56 15.40 10.93
N THR A 145 -18.43 16.44 10.12
CA THR A 145 -19.52 16.91 9.26
C THR A 145 -19.35 16.29 7.88
N LEU A 146 -20.17 15.29 7.56
CA LEU A 146 -20.12 14.60 6.27
C LEU A 146 -21.33 14.96 5.43
N PRO A 147 -21.16 15.16 4.11
CA PRO A 147 -22.25 15.53 3.22
C PRO A 147 -23.24 14.39 2.94
N TYR A 148 -22.96 13.18 3.43
CA TYR A 148 -23.79 12.00 3.21
C TYR A 148 -23.68 11.00 4.38
N GLU A 149 -24.67 10.12 4.48
CA GLU A 149 -24.65 8.95 5.35
C GLU A 149 -24.18 7.72 4.55
N GLY A 150 -23.33 6.89 5.15
CA GLY A 150 -22.85 5.68 4.49
C GLY A 150 -22.01 4.78 5.39
N ALA A 151 -22.02 3.49 5.11
CA ALA A 151 -21.17 2.50 5.76
C ALA A 151 -19.98 2.14 4.89
N PHE A 152 -18.82 2.01 5.51
CA PHE A 152 -17.56 1.59 4.92
C PHE A 152 -17.09 0.34 5.66
N PRO A 153 -17.53 -0.85 5.24
CA PRO A 153 -17.09 -2.09 5.87
C PRO A 153 -15.59 -2.29 5.64
N ALA A 154 -14.87 -2.67 6.69
CA ALA A 154 -13.49 -3.07 6.57
C ALA A 154 -13.42 -4.46 5.92
N PRO A 155 -12.56 -4.68 4.91
CA PRO A 155 -12.36 -6.01 4.34
C PRO A 155 -11.76 -6.96 5.39
N LEU A 156 -12.08 -8.26 5.30
CA LEU A 156 -11.48 -9.29 6.17
C LEU A 156 -9.95 -9.28 6.11
N ARG A 157 -9.39 -9.00 4.92
CA ARG A 157 -7.98 -8.70 4.71
C ARG A 157 -7.85 -7.44 3.86
N PRO A 158 -7.30 -6.34 4.42
CA PRO A 158 -6.98 -5.15 3.65
C PRO A 158 -6.09 -5.47 2.46
N GLN A 159 -6.52 -5.08 1.26
CA GLN A 159 -5.73 -5.28 0.05
C GLN A 159 -4.66 -4.20 -0.05
N THR A 160 -3.45 -4.63 -0.42
CA THR A 160 -2.35 -3.69 -0.63
C THR A 160 -2.57 -2.92 -1.93
N LEU A 161 -2.50 -1.60 -1.85
CA LEU A 161 -2.52 -0.71 -3.00
C LEU A 161 -1.27 -0.93 -3.83
N ILE A 162 -1.45 -1.07 -5.14
CA ILE A 162 -0.33 -1.16 -6.07
C ILE A 162 0.14 0.27 -6.38
N LEU A 163 1.45 0.45 -6.46
CA LEU A 163 2.04 1.71 -6.92
C LEU A 163 1.56 2.02 -8.35
N PRO A 164 1.13 3.26 -8.65
CA PRO A 164 0.76 3.61 -10.01
C PRO A 164 1.92 3.41 -10.99
N ARG A 165 1.56 3.09 -12.25
CA ARG A 165 2.51 2.89 -13.37
C ARG A 165 3.50 4.05 -13.57
N SER A 166 3.13 5.28 -13.21
CA SER A 166 4.00 6.45 -13.34
C SER A 166 5.18 6.46 -12.39
N LEU A 167 5.12 5.70 -11.29
CA LEU A 167 6.14 5.67 -10.23
C LEU A 167 6.80 4.29 -10.11
N ALA A 168 6.07 3.22 -10.43
CA ALA A 168 6.61 1.85 -10.46
C ALA A 168 6.30 1.18 -11.81
N GLY A 169 6.66 1.83 -12.93
CA GLY A 169 6.40 1.30 -14.27
C GLY A 169 6.87 -0.14 -14.45
N TRP A 170 8.04 -0.45 -13.90
CA TRP A 170 8.62 -1.80 -13.86
C TRP A 170 7.68 -2.85 -13.24
N ALA A 171 6.91 -2.51 -12.20
CA ALA A 171 6.04 -3.45 -11.49
C ALA A 171 4.84 -3.86 -12.34
N HIS A 172 4.52 -3.09 -13.38
CA HIS A 172 3.44 -3.33 -14.33
C HIS A 172 3.94 -3.81 -15.69
N HIS A 173 5.26 -3.85 -15.90
CA HIS A 173 5.84 -4.37 -17.13
C HIS A 173 5.69 -5.90 -17.19
N GLN A 174 5.52 -6.40 -18.41
CA GLN A 174 5.66 -7.81 -18.68
C GLN A 174 7.11 -8.11 -19.03
N TYR A 175 7.62 -9.18 -18.44
CA TYR A 175 8.97 -9.65 -18.69
C TYR A 175 8.93 -10.92 -19.53
N ALA A 176 9.92 -11.09 -20.40
CA ALA A 176 10.13 -12.33 -21.14
C ALA A 176 11.40 -13.02 -20.62
N LEU A 177 11.30 -14.33 -20.37
CA LEU A 177 12.47 -15.13 -20.05
C LEU A 177 13.42 -15.20 -21.25
N THR A 178 14.69 -14.91 -21.00
CA THR A 178 15.76 -15.20 -21.97
C THR A 178 16.04 -16.71 -21.99
N LEU A 179 16.92 -17.17 -22.87
CA LEU A 179 17.41 -18.55 -22.84
C LEU A 179 18.00 -18.91 -21.46
N ARG A 180 18.76 -17.97 -20.86
CA ARG A 180 19.34 -18.13 -19.52
C ARG A 180 18.27 -18.23 -18.43
N GLY A 181 17.21 -17.43 -18.53
CA GLY A 181 16.07 -17.52 -17.62
C GLY A 181 15.34 -18.86 -17.71
N LYS A 182 15.16 -19.39 -18.93
CA LYS A 182 14.59 -20.72 -19.15
C LYS A 182 15.48 -21.83 -18.58
N ASP A 183 16.80 -21.72 -18.75
CA ASP A 183 17.76 -22.67 -18.17
C ASP A 183 17.75 -22.65 -16.64
N ALA A 184 17.59 -21.47 -16.02
CA ALA A 184 17.47 -21.33 -14.57
C ALA A 184 16.21 -22.01 -14.00
N LEU A 185 15.14 -22.14 -14.79
CA LEU A 185 13.94 -22.88 -14.40
C LEU A 185 14.05 -24.40 -14.62
N ASN A 186 15.05 -24.86 -15.38
CA ASN A 186 15.22 -26.28 -15.68
C ASN A 186 16.10 -26.98 -14.64
N ALA A 187 15.49 -27.85 -13.83
CA ALA A 187 16.12 -28.52 -12.69
C ALA A 187 17.39 -29.34 -13.02
N ILE A 188 17.59 -29.70 -14.29
CA ILE A 188 18.72 -30.52 -14.74
C ILE A 188 19.99 -29.67 -14.97
N THR A 189 19.87 -28.35 -15.14
CA THR A 189 21.00 -27.49 -15.50
C THR A 189 21.82 -27.05 -14.29
N GLY A 190 23.13 -26.83 -14.50
CA GLY A 190 23.98 -26.19 -13.48
C GLY A 190 23.57 -24.74 -13.18
N VAL A 191 22.92 -24.07 -14.15
CA VAL A 191 22.37 -22.72 -13.99
C VAL A 191 21.23 -22.73 -12.97
N HIS A 192 20.35 -23.73 -13.03
CA HIS A 192 19.29 -23.90 -12.03
C HIS A 192 19.83 -24.10 -10.62
N GLN A 193 20.84 -24.95 -10.46
CA GLN A 193 21.45 -25.17 -9.15
C GLN A 193 22.05 -23.87 -8.59
N ALA A 194 22.82 -23.14 -9.39
CA ALA A 194 23.38 -21.85 -8.99
C ALA A 194 22.31 -20.81 -8.66
N PHE A 195 21.25 -20.74 -9.48
CA PHE A 195 20.13 -19.83 -9.26
C PHE A 195 19.38 -20.17 -7.96
N ARG A 196 19.07 -21.44 -7.72
CA ARG A 196 18.40 -21.91 -6.51
C ARG A 196 19.22 -21.64 -5.26
N THR A 197 20.55 -21.79 -5.32
CA THR A 197 21.43 -21.46 -4.19
C THR A 197 21.40 -19.96 -3.88
N ARG A 198 21.25 -19.10 -4.89
CA ARG A 198 21.28 -17.64 -4.74
C ARG A 198 19.93 -17.04 -4.32
N HIS A 199 18.83 -17.47 -4.95
CA HIS A 199 17.51 -16.86 -4.78
C HIS A 199 16.48 -17.77 -4.08
N GLY A 200 16.85 -19.01 -3.80
CA GLY A 200 15.99 -19.96 -3.10
C GLY A 200 14.73 -20.35 -3.88
N ALA A 201 13.75 -20.88 -3.13
CA ALA A 201 12.45 -21.23 -3.67
C ALA A 201 11.59 -20.02 -4.08
N PRO A 202 11.57 -18.88 -3.34
CA PRO A 202 10.81 -17.70 -3.73
C PRO A 202 11.26 -17.13 -5.08
N GLY A 203 12.58 -17.02 -5.31
CA GLY A 203 13.08 -16.52 -6.59
C GLY A 203 12.77 -17.44 -7.78
N LEU A 204 12.71 -18.76 -7.56
CA LEU A 204 12.27 -19.70 -8.60
C LEU A 204 10.78 -19.55 -8.90
N ALA A 205 9.95 -19.36 -7.87
CA ALA A 205 8.53 -19.14 -8.02
C ALA A 205 8.25 -17.81 -8.76
N PHE A 206 8.98 -16.76 -8.41
CA PHE A 206 8.86 -15.47 -9.06
C PHE A 206 9.34 -15.50 -10.52
N LEU A 207 10.52 -16.06 -10.80
CA LEU A 207 11.02 -16.21 -12.17
C LEU A 207 10.05 -17.02 -13.05
N ARG A 208 9.40 -18.05 -12.49
CA ARG A 208 8.35 -18.81 -13.18
C ARG A 208 7.13 -17.94 -13.47
N ALA A 209 6.64 -17.17 -12.49
CA ALA A 209 5.51 -16.28 -12.67
C ALA A 209 5.75 -15.24 -13.78
N LEU A 210 6.95 -14.66 -13.83
CA LEU A 210 7.34 -13.76 -14.93
C LEU A 210 7.31 -14.47 -16.29
N GLY A 211 7.67 -15.75 -16.35
CA GLY A 211 7.59 -16.57 -17.57
C GLY A 211 6.15 -16.97 -17.97
N GLU A 212 5.19 -16.85 -17.05
CA GLU A 212 3.76 -17.11 -17.25
C GLU A 212 2.97 -15.82 -17.52
N ASP A 213 3.66 -14.75 -17.92
CA ASP A 213 3.10 -13.42 -18.25
C ASP A 213 2.44 -12.67 -17.07
N LEU A 214 2.73 -13.05 -15.81
CA LEU A 214 2.37 -12.22 -14.66
C LEU A 214 3.35 -11.06 -14.52
N SER A 215 2.81 -9.85 -14.32
CA SER A 215 3.59 -8.71 -13.86
C SER A 215 4.03 -8.87 -12.40
N PRO A 216 5.11 -8.19 -11.96
CA PRO A 216 5.51 -8.19 -10.55
C PRO A 216 4.40 -7.77 -9.59
N ALA A 217 3.57 -6.80 -9.96
CA ALA A 217 2.41 -6.37 -9.17
C ALA A 217 1.36 -7.47 -9.02
N GLU A 218 1.02 -8.17 -10.10
CA GLU A 218 0.06 -9.28 -10.05
C GLU A 218 0.60 -10.46 -9.25
N TYR A 219 1.91 -10.71 -9.30
CA TYR A 219 2.55 -11.71 -8.46
C TYR A 219 2.44 -11.34 -6.98
N ALA A 220 2.87 -10.12 -6.60
CA ALA A 220 2.80 -9.61 -5.23
C ALA A 220 1.40 -9.76 -4.61
N MET A 221 0.35 -9.42 -5.37
CA MET A 221 -1.04 -9.57 -4.91
C MET A 221 -1.43 -11.03 -4.65
N ARG A 222 -0.91 -11.99 -5.42
CA ARG A 222 -1.25 -13.41 -5.32
C ARG A 222 -0.44 -14.15 -4.27
N SER A 223 0.84 -13.80 -4.14
CA SER A 223 1.78 -14.45 -3.22
C SER A 223 1.87 -13.77 -1.85
N ASP A 224 1.19 -12.64 -1.66
CA ASP A 224 1.29 -11.82 -0.45
C ASP A 224 2.72 -11.31 -0.19
N GLU A 225 3.50 -11.14 -1.27
CA GLU A 225 4.87 -10.61 -1.18
C GLU A 225 4.89 -9.09 -1.34
N ALA A 226 5.87 -8.45 -0.69
CA ALA A 226 6.04 -7.01 -0.79
C ALA A 226 6.66 -6.63 -2.15
N LEU A 227 6.05 -5.64 -2.82
CA LEU A 227 6.53 -5.12 -4.11
C LEU A 227 8.02 -4.71 -4.08
N HIS A 228 8.52 -4.19 -2.95
CA HIS A 228 9.92 -3.77 -2.85
C HIS A 228 10.92 -4.93 -2.94
N ASP A 229 10.57 -6.11 -2.43
CA ASP A 229 11.47 -7.27 -2.50
C ASP A 229 11.52 -7.81 -3.93
N LEU A 230 10.41 -7.70 -4.64
CA LEU A 230 10.34 -8.02 -6.06
C LEU A 230 11.13 -7.03 -6.91
N GLU A 231 11.19 -5.75 -6.55
CA GLU A 231 11.95 -4.74 -7.31
C GLU A 231 13.43 -5.09 -7.39
N LEU A 232 14.05 -5.37 -6.24
CA LEU A 232 15.46 -5.78 -6.17
C LEU A 232 15.71 -7.04 -7.00
N MET A 233 14.77 -7.99 -6.92
CA MET A 233 14.87 -9.25 -7.64
C MET A 233 14.72 -9.06 -9.16
N VAL A 234 13.78 -8.24 -9.62
CA VAL A 234 13.60 -7.90 -11.03
C VAL A 234 14.84 -7.20 -11.58
N GLN A 235 15.40 -6.23 -10.86
CA GLN A 235 16.60 -5.52 -11.27
C GLN A 235 17.80 -6.48 -11.40
N GLU A 236 17.96 -7.39 -10.45
CA GLU A 236 19.02 -8.41 -10.52
C GLU A 236 18.80 -9.39 -11.69
N PHE A 237 17.57 -9.78 -11.98
CA PHE A 237 17.23 -10.65 -13.11
C PHE A 237 17.50 -9.97 -14.46
N LEU A 238 17.22 -8.67 -14.57
CA LEU A 238 17.55 -7.86 -15.73
C LEU A 238 19.07 -7.75 -15.91
N GLN A 239 19.80 -7.40 -14.84
CA GLN A 239 21.26 -7.26 -14.89
C GLN A 239 21.98 -8.57 -15.21
N SER A 240 21.48 -9.69 -14.70
CA SER A 240 22.03 -11.03 -14.96
C SER A 240 21.60 -11.62 -16.31
N GLY A 241 20.70 -10.94 -17.03
CA GLY A 241 20.17 -11.33 -18.33
C GLY A 241 19.26 -12.55 -18.27
N LEU A 242 18.61 -12.81 -17.14
CA LEU A 242 17.61 -13.89 -16.98
C LEU A 242 16.26 -13.50 -17.60
N VAL A 243 15.91 -12.23 -17.53
CA VAL A 243 14.69 -11.67 -18.10
C VAL A 243 15.03 -10.42 -18.93
N ARG A 244 14.10 -10.04 -19.82
CA ARG A 244 14.11 -8.77 -20.53
C ARG A 244 12.71 -8.18 -20.53
N GLU A 245 12.61 -6.86 -20.59
CA GLU A 245 11.33 -6.19 -20.81
C GLU A 245 10.78 -6.56 -22.19
N LYS A 246 9.46 -6.73 -22.27
CA LYS A 246 8.74 -6.96 -23.54
C LYS A 246 8.42 -5.66 -24.26
#